data_AF-A0A0G1YAP5-F1
#
_entry.id   AF-A0A0G1YAP5-F1
#
_cell.length_a   1.000
_cell.length_b   1.000
_cell.length_c   1.000
_cell.angle_alpha   90.00
_cell.angle_beta   90.00
_cell.angle_gamma   90.00
#
_symmetry.space_group_name_H-M   'P 1'
#
loop_
_entity.id
_entity.type
_entity.pdbx_description
1 polymer ?
#
loop_
_entity_poly.entity_id
_entity_poly.type
_entity_poly.pdbx_seq_one_letter_code
_entity_poly.pdbx_strand_id
1 'polypeptide(L)'
;MSAIIISAVLLITIVSGGFTGWNSRFSVFDSESKDRSAALADACLDTVLLRLAYDATYEGGETILLGDDSCEILAAQNPFGNPRVFPIQAVFNRAYTNVLVTIDIISREIISWEEIATL
;
A
#
# COMPACT_ATOMS: atom_id res chain seq x y z
N MET A 1 -48.31 -19.66 -21.58
CA MET A 1 -47.94 -18.25 -21.31
C MET A 1 -47.20 -18.08 -19.99
N SER A 2 -47.65 -18.67 -18.87
CA SER A 2 -46.96 -18.59 -17.57
C SER A 2 -45.52 -19.13 -17.57
N ALA A 3 -45.23 -20.19 -18.33
CA ALA A 3 -43.87 -20.74 -18.45
C ALA A 3 -42.86 -19.74 -19.07
N ILE A 4 -43.31 -18.93 -20.03
CA ILE A 4 -42.47 -17.90 -20.68
C ILE A 4 -42.13 -16.81 -19.67
N ILE A 5 -43.12 -16.36 -18.90
CA ILE A 5 -42.95 -15.32 -17.87
C ILE A 5 -42.00 -15.82 -16.77
N ILE A 6 -42.19 -17.05 -16.28
CA ILE A 6 -41.32 -17.65 -15.26
C ILE A 6 -39.89 -17.81 -15.78
N SER A 7 -39.71 -18.27 -17.02
CA SER A 7 -38.39 -18.40 -17.63
C SER A 7 -37.67 -17.06 -17.82
N ALA A 8 -38.41 -16.00 -18.18
CA ALA A 8 -37.86 -14.66 -18.33
C ALA A 8 -37.40 -14.09 -16.97
N VAL A 9 -38.20 -14.27 -15.92
CA VAL A 9 -37.84 -13.83 -14.57
C VAL A 9 -36.59 -14.58 -14.06
N LEU A 10 -36.50 -15.89 -14.26
CA LEU A 10 -35.34 -16.68 -13.88
C LEU A 10 -34.07 -16.28 -14.64
N LEU A 11 -34.18 -15.98 -15.93
CA LEU A 11 -33.04 -15.47 -16.71
C LEU A 11 -32.52 -14.14 -16.16
N ILE A 12 -33.42 -13.22 -15.82
CA ILE A 12 -33.05 -11.91 -15.27
C ILE A 12 -32.32 -12.07 -13.93
N THR A 13 -32.79 -12.94 -13.04
CA THR A 13 -32.15 -13.14 -11.72
C THR A 13 -30.79 -13.83 -11.83
N ILE A 14 -30.63 -14.77 -12.77
CA ILE A 14 -29.34 -15.42 -13.02
C ILE A 14 -28.33 -14.42 -13.59
N VAL A 15 -28.75 -13.59 -14.55
CA VAL A 15 -27.86 -12.59 -15.17
C VAL A 15 -27.44 -11.53 -14.16
N SER A 16 -28.36 -11.01 -13.34
CA SER A 16 -28.04 -9.99 -12.34
C SER A 16 -27.16 -10.53 -11.20
N GLY A 17 -27.41 -11.76 -10.75
CA GLY A 17 -26.58 -12.45 -9.77
C GLY A 17 -25.17 -12.74 -10.29
N GLY A 18 -25.06 -13.23 -11.53
CA GLY A 18 -23.77 -13.49 -12.18
C GLY A 18 -22.94 -12.22 -12.36
N PHE A 19 -23.57 -11.11 -12.76
CA PHE A 19 -22.87 -9.82 -12.91
C PHE A 19 -22.40 -9.25 -11.57
N THR A 20 -23.23 -9.35 -10.52
CA THR A 20 -22.85 -8.93 -9.17
C THR A 20 -21.69 -9.75 -8.61
N GLY A 21 -21.77 -11.08 -8.74
CA GLY A 21 -20.71 -11.98 -8.29
C GLY A 21 -19.39 -11.76 -9.03
N TRP A 22 -19.44 -11.49 -10.33
CA TRP A 22 -18.26 -11.15 -11.12
C TRP A 22 -17.57 -9.87 -10.62
N ASN A 23 -18.31 -8.77 -10.48
CA ASN A 23 -17.75 -7.48 -10.03
C ASN A 23 -17.23 -7.53 -8.59
N SER A 24 -17.89 -8.28 -7.70
CA SER A 24 -17.43 -8.45 -6.32
C SER A 24 -16.02 -9.04 -6.23
N ARG A 25 -15.66 -9.95 -7.14
CA ARG A 25 -14.31 -10.57 -7.14
C ARG A 25 -13.21 -9.58 -7.50
N PHE A 26 -13.46 -8.63 -8.38
CA PHE A 26 -12.49 -7.57 -8.70
C PHE A 26 -12.29 -6.64 -7.50
N SER A 27 -13.37 -6.25 -6.83
CA SER A 27 -13.27 -5.43 -5.62
C SER A 27 -12.47 -6.11 -4.51
N VAL A 28 -12.59 -7.43 -4.35
CA VAL A 28 -11.81 -8.20 -3.37
C VAL A 28 -10.33 -8.23 -3.75
N PHE A 29 -10.01 -8.42 -5.03
CA PHE A 29 -8.64 -8.43 -5.52
C PHE A 29 -7.94 -7.07 -5.39
N ASP A 30 -8.66 -5.99 -5.68
CA ASP A 30 -8.14 -4.62 -5.52
C ASP A 30 -7.90 -4.30 -4.04
N SER A 31 -8.82 -4.72 -3.16
CA SER A 31 -8.64 -4.60 -1.70
C SER A 31 -7.43 -5.37 -1.23
N GLU A 32 -7.28 -6.64 -1.64
CA GLU A 32 -6.13 -7.46 -1.25
C GLU A 32 -4.81 -6.86 -1.77
N SER A 33 -4.79 -6.36 -3.00
CA SER A 33 -3.60 -5.73 -3.57
C SER A 33 -3.21 -4.47 -2.79
N LYS A 34 -4.21 -3.69 -2.34
CA LYS A 34 -3.99 -2.49 -1.51
C LYS A 34 -3.52 -2.82 -0.10
N ASP A 35 -4.09 -3.86 0.51
CA ASP A 35 -3.67 -4.35 1.83
C ASP A 35 -2.22 -4.85 1.78
N ARG A 36 -1.84 -5.57 0.72
CA ARG A 36 -0.46 -6.02 0.50
C ARG A 36 0.50 -4.86 0.28
N SER A 37 0.14 -3.86 -0.54
CA SER A 37 1.00 -2.69 -0.74
C SER A 37 1.16 -1.88 0.55
N ALA A 38 0.15 -1.82 1.42
CA ALA A 38 0.26 -1.20 2.74
C ALA A 38 1.23 -1.97 3.66
N ALA A 39 1.10 -3.30 3.74
CA ALA A 39 2.01 -4.12 4.53
C ALA A 39 3.47 -4.04 4.04
N LEU A 40 3.69 -3.90 2.72
CA LEU A 40 5.02 -3.65 2.16
C LEU A 40 5.58 -2.28 2.58
N ALA A 41 4.75 -1.23 2.61
CA ALA A 41 5.18 0.09 3.07
C ALA A 41 5.61 0.05 4.55
N ASP A 42 4.87 -0.68 5.39
CA ASP A 42 5.20 -0.87 6.81
C ASP A 42 6.51 -1.64 7.00
N ALA A 43 6.75 -2.69 6.21
CA ALA A 43 8.03 -3.42 6.25
C ALA A 43 9.22 -2.51 5.86
N CYS A 44 9.00 -1.54 4.99
CA CYS A 44 10.03 -0.60 4.58
C CYS A 44 10.27 0.50 5.61
N LEU A 45 9.23 0.93 6.31
CA LEU A 45 9.38 1.73 7.51
C LEU A 45 10.24 1.02 8.57
N ASP A 46 9.96 -0.24 8.85
CA ASP A 46 10.77 -1.03 9.81
C ASP A 46 12.24 -1.11 9.36
N THR A 47 12.46 -1.23 8.04
CA THR A 47 13.81 -1.20 7.46
C THR A 47 14.47 0.16 7.66
N VAL A 48 13.77 1.28 7.45
CA VAL A 48 14.28 2.63 7.72
C VAL A 48 14.68 2.78 9.18
N LEU A 49 13.84 2.33 10.11
CA LEU A 49 14.14 2.37 11.55
C LEU A 49 15.37 1.53 11.89
N LEU A 50 15.48 0.33 11.32
CA LEU A 50 16.63 -0.54 11.51
C LEU A 50 17.92 0.09 10.97
N ARG A 51 17.86 0.71 9.79
CA ARG A 51 18.99 1.43 9.19
C ARG A 51 19.40 2.63 10.02
N LEU A 52 18.45 3.44 10.48
CA LEU A 52 18.69 4.58 11.38
C LEU A 52 19.28 4.14 12.72
N ALA A 53 18.92 2.95 13.22
CA ALA A 53 19.50 2.39 14.43
C ALA A 53 20.98 2.00 14.25
N TYR A 54 21.38 1.55 13.05
CA TYR A 54 22.76 1.22 12.72
C TYR A 54 23.60 2.44 12.30
N ASP A 55 23.00 3.33 11.50
CA ASP A 55 23.62 4.54 10.95
C ASP A 55 22.68 5.74 11.09
N ALA A 56 22.99 6.63 12.02
CA ALA A 56 22.24 7.86 12.26
C ALA A 56 22.32 8.86 11.10
N THR A 57 23.21 8.66 10.13
CA THR A 57 23.36 9.47 8.92
C THR A 57 22.61 8.91 7.72
N TYR A 58 21.80 7.86 7.91
CA TYR A 58 21.00 7.29 6.83
C TYR A 58 20.07 8.34 6.18
N GLU A 59 20.19 8.48 4.86
CA GLU A 59 19.47 9.46 4.04
C GLU A 59 18.37 8.83 3.18
N GLY A 60 18.24 7.50 3.12
CA GLY A 60 17.34 6.84 2.17
C GLY A 60 17.89 6.79 0.74
N GLY A 61 17.00 6.64 -0.23
CA GLY A 61 17.34 6.54 -1.66
C GLY A 61 17.68 5.12 -2.12
N GLU A 62 17.08 4.10 -1.49
CA GLU A 62 17.29 2.69 -1.84
C GLU A 62 15.97 1.96 -2.11
N THR A 63 16.04 0.96 -2.99
CA THR A 63 14.95 0.00 -3.22
C THR A 63 15.21 -1.24 -2.35
N ILE A 64 14.26 -1.58 -1.49
CA ILE A 64 14.32 -2.78 -0.66
C ILE A 64 13.52 -3.89 -1.34
N LEU A 65 14.16 -5.05 -1.47
CA LEU A 65 13.53 -6.27 -1.99
C LEU A 65 13.02 -7.09 -0.81
N LEU A 66 11.72 -7.37 -0.82
CA LEU A 66 11.01 -8.18 0.17
C LEU A 66 10.46 -9.43 -0.53
N GLY A 67 11.35 -10.40 -0.77
CA GLY A 67 11.03 -11.58 -1.59
C GLY A 67 10.97 -11.22 -3.07
N ASP A 68 9.82 -11.43 -3.70
CA ASP A 68 9.56 -11.07 -5.11
C ASP A 68 9.04 -9.63 -5.26
N ASP A 69 8.64 -8.99 -4.17
CA ASP A 69 8.09 -7.63 -4.14
C ASP A 69 9.15 -6.61 -3.75
N SER A 70 8.91 -5.34 -4.10
CA SER A 70 9.83 -4.24 -3.81
C SER A 70 9.11 -3.02 -3.26
N CYS A 71 9.80 -2.29 -2.40
CA CYS A 71 9.45 -0.92 -2.04
C CYS A 71 10.64 0.01 -2.30
N GLU A 72 10.34 1.28 -2.44
CA GLU A 72 11.32 2.34 -2.60
C GLU A 72 11.27 3.26 -1.39
N ILE A 73 12.42 3.41 -0.72
CA ILE A 73 12.62 4.44 0.29
C ILE A 73 13.29 5.60 -0.44
N LEU A 74 12.56 6.67 -0.69
CA LEU A 74 13.10 7.86 -1.34
C LEU A 74 14.08 8.58 -0.40
N ALA A 75 14.92 9.42 -0.98
CA ALA A 75 15.83 10.26 -0.21
C ALA A 75 15.04 11.16 0.76
N ALA A 76 15.55 11.30 1.98
CA ALA A 76 14.94 12.12 3.00
C ALA A 76 14.83 13.56 2.52
N GLN A 77 13.68 14.20 2.73
CA GLN A 77 13.47 15.59 2.29
C GLN A 77 14.34 16.59 3.07
N ASN A 78 14.82 16.19 4.26
CA ASN A 78 15.72 16.98 5.10
C ASN A 78 16.80 16.07 5.72
N PRO A 79 17.82 15.64 4.95
CA PRO A 79 18.75 14.58 5.35
C PRO A 79 19.62 14.94 6.57
N PHE A 80 19.78 16.23 6.87
CA PHE A 80 20.56 16.71 8.02
C PHE A 80 19.71 17.31 9.15
N GLY A 81 18.37 17.36 8.98
CA GLY A 81 17.46 17.93 9.97
C GLY A 81 17.04 16.95 11.06
N ASN A 82 16.38 17.50 12.08
CA ASN A 82 15.59 16.75 13.05
C ASN A 82 14.24 17.48 13.24
N PRO A 83 13.08 16.85 12.99
CA PRO A 83 12.92 15.48 12.52
C PRO A 83 13.21 15.29 11.02
N ARG A 84 13.53 14.06 10.64
CA ARG A 84 13.73 13.67 9.23
C ARG A 84 12.45 13.11 8.66
N VAL A 85 12.21 13.43 7.40
CA VAL A 85 11.05 12.99 6.64
C VAL A 85 11.51 12.02 5.56
N PHE A 86 11.05 10.78 5.63
CA PHE A 86 11.31 9.72 4.67
C PHE A 86 10.05 9.44 3.86
N PRO A 87 10.03 9.75 2.55
CA PRO A 87 8.97 9.33 1.67
C PRO A 87 9.21 7.86 1.25
N ILE A 88 8.19 7.01 1.39
CA ILE A 88 8.25 5.59 1.07
C ILE A 88 7.15 5.28 0.05
N GLN A 89 7.51 4.55 -1.00
CA GLN A 89 6.58 4.02 -2.00
C GLN A 89 6.62 2.50 -1.99
N ALA A 90 5.48 1.86 -1.78
CA ALA A 90 5.30 0.44 -2.02
C ALA A 90 4.37 0.20 -3.20
N VAL A 91 4.75 -0.74 -4.07
CA VAL A 91 3.97 -1.08 -5.25
C VAL A 91 3.74 -2.59 -5.26
N PHE A 92 2.48 -3.00 -5.21
CA PHE A 92 2.10 -4.40 -5.39
C PHE A 92 0.99 -4.50 -6.43
N ASN A 93 1.26 -5.19 -7.54
CA ASN A 93 0.25 -5.49 -8.55
C ASN A 93 -0.60 -4.26 -8.98
N ARG A 94 0.08 -3.12 -9.23
CA ARG A 94 -0.50 -1.79 -9.56
C ARG A 94 -1.28 -1.08 -8.45
N ALA A 95 -1.32 -1.63 -7.24
CA ALA A 95 -1.70 -0.89 -6.04
C ALA A 95 -0.48 -0.14 -5.50
N TYR A 96 -0.66 1.16 -5.27
CA TYR A 96 0.38 2.05 -4.74
C TYR A 96 0.00 2.43 -3.31
N THR A 97 0.95 2.30 -2.40
CA THR A 97 0.88 2.91 -1.07
C THR A 97 2.06 3.84 -0.91
N ASN A 98 1.75 5.12 -0.73
CA ASN A 98 2.73 6.18 -0.57
C ASN A 98 2.62 6.67 0.88
N VAL A 99 3.69 6.54 1.64
CA VAL A 99 3.71 6.91 3.06
C VAL A 99 4.78 7.96 3.28
N LEU A 100 4.44 8.99 4.04
CA LEU A 100 5.37 9.99 4.52
C LEU A 100 5.57 9.78 6.01
N VAL A 101 6.82 9.46 6.37
CA VAL A 101 7.17 9.13 7.76
C VAL A 101 8.12 10.20 8.29
N THR A 102 7.74 10.78 9.43
CA THR A 102 8.58 11.74 10.16
C THR A 102 9.16 11.05 11.38
N ILE A 103 10.48 10.98 11.47
CA ILE A 103 11.22 10.30 12.54
C ILE A 103 12.11 11.31 13.26
N ASP A 104 12.07 11.31 14.59
CA ASP A 104 13.08 12.00 15.40
C ASP A 104 14.37 11.18 15.40
N ILE A 105 15.45 11.72 14.86
CA ILE A 105 16.73 11.00 14.77
C ILE A 105 17.44 10.83 16.12
N ILE A 106 17.07 11.61 17.15
CA ILE A 106 17.67 11.56 18.48
C ILE A 106 16.99 10.48 19.33
N SER A 107 15.66 10.52 19.42
CA SER A 107 14.90 9.51 20.18
C SER A 107 14.63 8.23 19.39
N ARG A 108 14.73 8.28 18.05
CA ARG A 108 14.36 7.20 17.11
C ARG A 108 12.88 6.84 17.17
N GLU A 109 12.05 7.78 17.61
CA GLU A 109 10.60 7.63 17.65
C GLU A 109 9.97 8.14 16.35
N ILE A 110 8.93 7.44 15.89
CA ILE A 110 8.10 7.92 14.79
C ILE A 110 7.21 9.04 15.35
N ILE A 111 7.36 10.25 14.82
CA ILE A 111 6.51 11.41 15.15
C ILE A 111 5.22 11.36 14.34
N SER A 112 5.33 11.08 13.04
CA SER A 112 4.16 10.98 12.17
C SER A 112 4.33 9.85 11.15
N TRP A 113 3.20 9.23 10.82
CA TRP A 113 3.06 8.21 9.79
C TRP A 113 1.75 8.50 9.07
N GLU A 114 1.84 8.96 7.83
CA GLU A 114 0.68 9.39 7.05
C GLU A 114 0.74 8.83 5.64
N GLU A 115 -0.33 8.16 5.23
CA GLU A 115 -0.51 7.78 3.83
C GLU A 115 -0.94 9.00 3.01
N ILE A 116 -0.24 9.29 1.92
CA ILE A 116 -0.52 10.41 1.02
C ILE A 116 -0.89 9.91 -0.36
N ALA A 117 -1.64 10.70 -1.13
CA ALA A 117 -2.02 10.29 -2.49
C ALA A 117 -0.81 10.25 -3.45
N THR A 118 0.15 11.15 -3.27
CA THR A 118 1.29 11.37 -4.17
C THR A 118 2.51 11.80 -3.37
N LEU A 119 3.69 11.26 -3.72
CA LEU A 119 4.99 11.64 -3.16
C LEU A 119 5.58 12.87 -3.84
#